data_AF-A0A1G2ZYC3-F1
#
_entry.id   AF-A0A1G2ZYC3-F1
#
_cell.length_a   1.000
_cell.length_b   1.000
_cell.length_c   1.000
_cell.angle_alpha   90.00
_cell.angle_beta   90.00
_cell.angle_gamma   90.00
#
_symmetry.space_group_name_H-M   'P 1'
#
loop_
_entity.id
_entity.type
_entity.pdbx_description
1 polymer ?
#
loop_
_entity_poly.entity_id
_entity_poly.type
_entity_poly.pdbx_seq_one_letter_code
_entity_poly.pdbx_strand_id
1 'polypeptide(L)'
;MFFFDTRKQLADYCQTNKITLYSPMGFYHPGKKIGYFTRSPFGLLSIVYHEIIHQLEYNMPGMTIDFLKKRREACTWTEEGFANYVETVLMEGDAKYEGKKAPCLAKIGQFIPLKKFCSLNYGDMEKLDPAVKCGMYITVFHYFMHAANGAYREKFVKHALLGGKAAAEDLESLLGVSLDTLQADYIAHARKLLSPTE
;
A
#
# COMPACT_ATOMS: atom_id res chain seq x y z
N MET A 1 -19.83 8.12 1.97
CA MET A 1 -19.44 6.72 2.23
C MET A 1 -20.68 5.93 2.61
N PHE A 2 -20.76 4.65 2.28
CA PHE A 2 -21.84 3.74 2.72
C PHE A 2 -21.28 2.64 3.60
N PHE A 3 -22.03 2.29 4.65
CA PHE A 3 -21.68 1.23 5.58
C PHE A 3 -22.80 0.19 5.59
N PHE A 4 -22.44 -1.07 5.41
CA PHE A 4 -23.35 -2.22 5.42
C PHE A 4 -23.04 -3.08 6.64
N ASP A 5 -24.04 -3.69 7.26
CA ASP A 5 -23.83 -4.52 8.45
C ASP A 5 -23.16 -5.86 8.12
N THR A 6 -23.33 -6.35 6.88
CA THR A 6 -22.75 -7.63 6.44
C THR A 6 -22.10 -7.55 5.06
N ARG A 7 -21.15 -8.45 4.79
CA ARG A 7 -20.56 -8.64 3.45
C ARG A 7 -21.61 -8.97 2.40
N LYS A 8 -22.64 -9.74 2.77
CA LYS A 8 -23.76 -10.10 1.88
C LYS A 8 -24.54 -8.85 1.47
N GLN A 9 -24.91 -7.98 2.41
CA GLN A 9 -25.62 -6.74 2.10
C GLN A 9 -24.83 -5.83 1.15
N LEU A 10 -23.51 -5.71 1.35
CA LEU A 10 -22.64 -4.96 0.44
C LEU A 10 -22.66 -5.58 -0.96
N ALA A 11 -22.48 -6.90 -1.08
CA ALA A 11 -22.48 -7.60 -2.35
C ALA A 11 -23.82 -7.47 -3.09
N ASP A 12 -24.93 -7.69 -2.39
CA ASP A 12 -26.29 -7.55 -2.92
C ASP A 12 -26.51 -6.11 -3.44
N TYR A 13 -26.14 -5.09 -2.67
CA TYR A 13 -26.23 -3.69 -3.08
C TYR A 13 -25.39 -3.41 -4.34
N CYS A 14 -24.15 -3.90 -4.39
CA CYS A 14 -23.27 -3.72 -5.54
C CYS A 14 -23.86 -4.36 -6.80
N GLN A 15 -24.38 -5.58 -6.69
CA GLN A 15 -25.03 -6.29 -7.79
C GLN A 15 -26.27 -5.54 -8.29
N THR A 16 -27.18 -5.14 -7.41
CA THR A 16 -28.40 -4.38 -7.77
C THR A 16 -28.07 -3.07 -8.46
N ASN A 17 -27.01 -2.38 -8.02
CA ASN A 17 -26.64 -1.06 -8.53
C ASN A 17 -25.58 -1.09 -9.64
N LYS A 18 -25.24 -2.27 -10.17
CA LYS A 18 -24.22 -2.49 -11.20
C LYS A 18 -22.87 -1.84 -10.85
N ILE A 19 -22.46 -2.00 -9.58
CA ILE A 19 -21.18 -1.54 -9.05
C ILE A 19 -20.25 -2.75 -8.99
N THR A 20 -19.04 -2.63 -9.53
CA THR A 20 -18.01 -3.67 -9.38
C THR A 20 -17.55 -3.73 -7.92
N LEU A 21 -17.70 -4.90 -7.30
CA LEU A 21 -17.20 -5.18 -5.95
C LEU A 21 -15.72 -5.56 -6.04
N TYR A 22 -14.84 -4.70 -5.55
CA TYR A 22 -13.39 -4.94 -5.57
C TYR A 22 -12.89 -5.66 -4.31
N SER A 23 -13.49 -5.38 -3.16
CA SER A 23 -13.13 -6.00 -1.89
C SER A 23 -14.38 -6.22 -1.03
N PRO A 24 -14.53 -7.40 -0.40
CA PRO A 24 -15.69 -7.72 0.42
C PRO A 24 -15.68 -6.98 1.76
N MET A 25 -14.58 -6.31 2.13
CA MET A 25 -14.43 -5.59 3.39
C MET A 25 -14.70 -4.09 3.24
N GLY A 26 -14.27 -3.52 2.13
CA GLY A 26 -14.55 -2.15 1.73
C GLY A 26 -13.72 -1.77 0.51
N PHE A 27 -14.18 -0.79 -0.25
CA PHE A 27 -13.50 -0.27 -1.43
C PHE A 27 -13.97 1.16 -1.77
N TYR A 28 -13.09 1.96 -2.35
CA TYR A 28 -13.43 3.22 -3.00
C TYR A 28 -13.76 3.02 -4.48
N HIS A 29 -14.93 3.50 -4.91
CA HIS A 29 -15.32 3.48 -6.32
C HIS A 29 -15.03 4.82 -7.00
N PRO A 30 -14.00 4.94 -7.86
CA PRO A 30 -13.56 6.22 -8.40
C PRO A 30 -14.60 6.89 -9.29
N GLY A 31 -15.32 6.13 -10.12
CA GLY A 31 -16.36 6.68 -11.01
C GLY A 31 -17.58 7.23 -10.27
N LYS A 32 -17.80 6.84 -9.01
CA LYS A 32 -18.91 7.32 -8.18
C LYS A 32 -18.44 8.24 -7.06
N LYS A 33 -17.13 8.33 -6.82
CA LYS A 33 -16.48 9.04 -5.71
C LYS A 33 -17.03 8.67 -4.33
N ILE A 34 -17.32 7.38 -4.14
CA ILE A 34 -17.95 6.85 -2.93
C ILE A 34 -17.17 5.64 -2.43
N GLY A 35 -16.81 5.64 -1.15
CA GLY A 35 -16.36 4.46 -0.42
C GLY A 35 -17.53 3.63 0.11
N TYR A 36 -17.46 2.32 -0.07
CA TYR A 36 -18.42 1.33 0.42
C TYR A 36 -17.72 0.40 1.39
N PHE A 37 -18.29 0.16 2.57
CA PHE A 37 -17.62 -0.57 3.65
C PHE A 37 -18.57 -1.55 4.32
N THR A 38 -18.03 -2.65 4.82
CA THR A 38 -18.75 -3.54 5.73
C THR A 38 -18.35 -3.23 7.17
N ARG A 39 -19.32 -3.21 8.08
CA ARG A 39 -19.03 -3.17 9.52
C ARG A 39 -18.34 -4.49 9.88
N SER A 40 -17.09 -4.37 10.28
CA SER A 40 -16.24 -5.50 10.66
C SER A 40 -15.95 -5.44 12.16
N PRO A 41 -16.02 -6.58 12.88
CA PRO A 41 -15.54 -6.65 14.25
C PRO A 41 -14.02 -6.46 14.35
N PHE A 42 -13.28 -6.60 13.24
CA PHE A 42 -11.82 -6.50 13.16
C PHE A 42 -11.30 -5.09 12.82
N GLY A 43 -12.14 -4.05 12.93
CA GLY A 43 -11.73 -2.65 12.78
C GLY A 43 -12.16 -2.01 11.47
N LEU A 44 -13.31 -1.33 11.49
CA LEU A 44 -13.82 -0.53 10.37
C LEU A 44 -12.89 0.63 9.99
N LEU A 45 -12.22 1.23 10.98
CA LEU A 45 -11.38 2.42 10.79
C LEU A 45 -10.14 2.15 9.94
N SER A 46 -9.51 0.98 10.09
CA SER A 46 -8.35 0.51 9.32
C SER A 46 -8.63 0.60 7.82
N ILE A 47 -9.66 -0.11 7.39
CA ILE A 47 -10.09 -0.18 5.98
C ILE A 47 -10.57 1.20 5.50
N VAL A 48 -11.22 2.00 6.36
CA VAL A 48 -11.61 3.37 5.99
C VAL A 48 -10.39 4.24 5.72
N TYR A 49 -9.34 4.18 6.55
CA TYR A 49 -8.11 4.93 6.32
C TYR A 49 -7.41 4.48 5.03
N HIS A 50 -7.34 3.18 4.79
CA HIS A 50 -6.82 2.61 3.55
C HIS A 50 -7.54 3.19 2.32
N GLU A 51 -8.87 3.11 2.28
CA GLU A 51 -9.65 3.56 1.14
C GLU A 51 -9.71 5.09 1.00
N ILE A 52 -9.53 5.84 2.09
CA ILE A 52 -9.38 7.31 2.03
C ILE A 52 -8.11 7.67 1.26
N ILE A 53 -7.01 6.92 1.39
CA ILE A 53 -5.80 7.19 0.61
C ILE A 53 -6.07 7.04 -0.88
N HIS A 54 -6.72 5.95 -1.30
CA HIS A 54 -7.15 5.79 -2.69
C HIS A 54 -8.05 6.95 -3.13
N GLN A 55 -9.03 7.34 -2.30
CA GLN A 55 -9.87 8.50 -2.60
C GLN A 55 -9.07 9.79 -2.80
N LEU A 56 -8.06 10.06 -1.95
CA LEU A 56 -7.21 11.23 -2.09
C LEU A 56 -6.42 11.18 -3.40
N GLU A 57 -5.83 10.04 -3.74
CA GLU A 57 -5.08 9.87 -4.99
C GLU A 57 -5.94 10.17 -6.24
N TYR A 58 -7.17 9.65 -6.28
CA TYR A 58 -8.13 9.90 -7.36
C TYR A 58 -8.64 11.35 -7.44
N ASN A 59 -8.41 12.18 -6.43
CA ASN A 59 -8.80 13.59 -6.42
C ASN A 59 -7.62 14.56 -6.53
N MET A 60 -6.38 14.06 -6.65
CA MET A 60 -5.21 14.92 -6.86
C MET A 60 -5.25 15.57 -8.26
N PRO A 61 -4.86 16.85 -8.40
CA PRO A 61 -4.75 17.49 -9.71
C PRO A 61 -3.85 16.71 -10.66
N GLY A 62 -4.30 16.52 -11.90
CA GLY A 62 -3.54 15.80 -12.93
C GLY A 62 -3.66 14.27 -12.89
N MET A 63 -4.30 13.69 -11.86
CA MET A 63 -4.50 12.25 -11.74
C MET A 63 -5.82 11.82 -12.39
N THR A 64 -5.78 11.46 -13.68
CA THR A 64 -6.96 10.93 -14.39
C THR A 64 -7.21 9.47 -14.03
N ILE A 65 -8.44 8.99 -14.21
CA ILE A 65 -8.79 7.57 -13.99
C ILE A 65 -7.90 6.66 -14.84
N ASP A 66 -7.64 7.02 -16.09
CA ASP A 66 -6.80 6.21 -16.99
C ASP A 66 -5.33 6.23 -16.58
N PHE A 67 -4.82 7.36 -16.08
CA PHE A 67 -3.48 7.44 -15.51
C PHE A 67 -3.35 6.49 -14.30
N LEU A 68 -4.31 6.55 -13.37
CA LEU A 68 -4.28 5.72 -12.16
C LEU A 68 -4.43 4.23 -12.48
N LYS A 69 -5.24 3.84 -13.46
CA LYS A 69 -5.30 2.45 -13.95
C LYS A 69 -3.95 1.97 -14.49
N LYS A 70 -3.30 2.75 -15.35
CA LYS A 70 -1.98 2.42 -15.90
C LYS A 70 -0.92 2.34 -14.80
N ARG A 71 -0.95 3.27 -13.84
CA ARG A 71 -0.09 3.25 -12.64
C ARG A 71 -0.32 1.98 -11.83
N ARG A 72 -1.58 1.62 -11.57
CA ARG A 72 -1.93 0.38 -10.85
C ARG A 72 -1.36 -0.83 -11.55
N GLU A 73 -1.52 -0.95 -12.86
CA GLU A 73 -0.99 -2.09 -13.64
C GLU A 73 0.54 -2.17 -13.60
N ALA A 74 1.21 -1.02 -13.73
CA ALA A 74 2.67 -0.93 -13.80
C ALA A 74 3.36 -1.02 -12.43
N CYS A 75 2.69 -0.55 -11.36
CA CYS A 75 3.31 -0.29 -10.08
C CYS A 75 2.33 -0.39 -8.90
N THR A 76 1.49 -1.43 -8.88
CA THR A 76 0.49 -1.70 -7.81
C THR A 76 1.07 -1.54 -6.41
N TRP A 77 2.34 -1.93 -6.24
CA TRP A 77 3.00 -1.90 -4.95
C TRP A 77 3.12 -0.51 -4.36
N THR A 78 3.19 0.53 -5.19
CA THR A 78 3.24 1.92 -4.71
C THR A 78 1.87 2.43 -4.26
N GLU A 79 0.81 2.11 -5.00
CA GLU A 79 -0.57 2.50 -4.66
C GLU A 79 -1.03 1.79 -3.38
N GLU A 80 -1.02 0.46 -3.40
CA GLU A 80 -1.45 -0.35 -2.26
C GLU A 80 -0.49 -0.19 -1.07
N GLY A 81 0.81 -0.04 -1.35
CA GLY A 81 1.79 0.12 -0.29
C GLY A 81 1.69 1.45 0.45
N PHE A 82 1.37 2.54 -0.24
CA PHE A 82 1.12 3.82 0.41
C PHE A 82 -0.12 3.76 1.30
N ALA A 83 -1.21 3.17 0.80
CA ALA A 83 -2.44 3.00 1.56
C ALA A 83 -2.22 2.14 2.82
N ASN A 84 -1.55 0.97 2.70
CA ASN A 84 -1.20 0.12 3.85
C ASN A 84 -0.28 0.84 4.85
N TYR A 85 0.71 1.61 4.36
CA TYR A 85 1.62 2.36 5.21
C TYR A 85 0.88 3.43 6.03
N VAL A 86 0.07 4.28 5.39
CA VAL A 86 -0.67 5.34 6.09
C VAL A 86 -1.74 4.78 7.01
N GLU A 87 -2.47 3.75 6.57
CA GLU A 87 -3.40 3.00 7.40
C GLU A 87 -2.74 2.59 8.72
N THR A 88 -1.54 2.01 8.64
CA THR A 88 -0.86 1.58 9.85
C THR A 88 -0.31 2.72 10.68
N VAL A 89 0.22 3.78 10.07
CA VAL A 89 0.68 4.99 10.79
C VAL A 89 -0.48 5.65 11.55
N LEU A 90 -1.67 5.73 10.94
CA LEU A 90 -2.85 6.33 11.57
C LEU A 90 -3.40 5.46 12.70
N MET A 91 -3.25 4.14 12.61
CA MET A 91 -3.69 3.22 13.67
C MET A 91 -2.72 3.16 14.84
N GLU A 92 -1.41 3.16 14.58
CA GLU A 92 -0.40 2.89 15.61
C GLU A 92 0.36 4.12 16.09
N GLY A 93 0.31 5.22 15.33
CA GLY A 93 1.09 6.45 15.52
C GLY A 93 2.49 6.36 14.89
N ASP A 94 2.92 7.44 14.23
CA ASP A 94 4.19 7.52 13.46
C ASP A 94 5.44 7.13 14.29
N ALA A 95 5.46 7.50 15.57
CA ALA A 95 6.59 7.26 16.48
C ALA A 95 6.64 5.87 17.12
N LYS A 96 5.62 5.01 16.94
CA LYS A 96 5.50 3.73 17.67
C LYS A 96 5.80 2.49 16.81
N TYR A 97 6.37 2.68 15.62
CA TYR A 97 6.62 1.59 14.68
C TYR A 97 7.90 0.79 14.98
N GLU A 98 8.83 1.35 15.74
CA GLU A 98 9.94 0.58 16.28
C GLU A 98 9.36 -0.37 17.33
N GLY A 99 9.40 -1.68 17.06
CA GLY A 99 9.04 -2.67 18.07
C GLY A 99 7.61 -3.18 18.10
N LYS A 100 6.76 -2.78 17.15
CA LYS A 100 5.37 -3.26 17.08
C LYS A 100 5.16 -4.24 15.94
N LYS A 101 4.51 -5.36 16.28
CA LYS A 101 4.01 -6.32 15.33
C LYS A 101 2.68 -5.83 14.77
N ALA A 102 2.67 -5.12 13.64
CA ALA A 102 1.47 -5.16 12.82
C ALA A 102 1.19 -6.65 12.51
N PRO A 103 -0.03 -7.18 12.65
CA PRO A 103 -0.30 -8.61 12.50
C PRO A 103 0.16 -9.20 11.15
N CYS A 104 0.21 -8.37 10.10
CA CYS A 104 0.76 -8.70 8.79
C CYS A 104 2.30 -8.80 8.79
N LEU A 105 2.98 -7.99 9.59
CA LEU A 105 4.44 -7.98 9.76
C LEU A 105 4.95 -9.22 10.50
N ALA A 106 4.19 -9.73 11.47
CA ALA A 106 4.54 -10.93 12.24
C ALA A 106 4.63 -12.23 11.39
N LYS A 107 4.17 -12.19 10.14
CA LYS A 107 4.11 -13.35 9.22
C LYS A 107 5.07 -13.26 8.04
N ILE A 108 5.96 -12.26 7.98
CA ILE A 108 7.00 -12.23 6.94
C ILE A 108 8.03 -13.32 7.25
N GLY A 109 7.73 -14.55 6.83
CA GLY A 109 8.65 -15.68 6.94
C GLY A 109 9.78 -15.61 5.90
N GLN A 110 9.59 -14.88 4.81
CA GLN A 110 10.56 -14.71 3.72
C GLN A 110 10.44 -13.33 3.09
N PHE A 111 11.57 -12.65 2.94
CA PHE A 111 11.65 -11.40 2.21
C PHE A 111 11.86 -11.65 0.72
N ILE A 112 11.07 -10.98 -0.11
CA ILE A 112 11.34 -10.88 -1.55
C ILE A 112 12.46 -9.85 -1.73
N PRO A 113 13.49 -10.11 -2.57
CA PRO A 113 14.50 -9.10 -2.88
C PRO A 113 13.86 -7.78 -3.35
N LEU A 114 14.35 -6.66 -2.85
CA LEU A 114 13.81 -5.31 -3.04
C LEU A 114 13.63 -4.99 -4.52
N LYS A 115 14.66 -5.23 -5.33
CA LYS A 115 14.60 -5.05 -6.79
C LYS A 115 13.51 -5.90 -7.43
N LYS A 116 13.41 -7.17 -7.03
CA LYS A 116 12.37 -8.09 -7.53
C LYS A 116 10.98 -7.57 -7.13
N PHE A 117 10.79 -7.18 -5.87
CA PHE A 117 9.52 -6.68 -5.37
C PHE A 117 9.07 -5.40 -6.09
N CYS A 118 9.95 -4.42 -6.23
CA CYS A 118 9.67 -3.18 -6.95
C CYS A 118 9.43 -3.41 -8.46
N SER A 119 9.82 -4.58 -8.97
CA SER A 119 9.60 -4.99 -10.36
C SER A 119 8.29 -5.75 -10.61
N LEU A 120 7.51 -6.10 -9.59
CA LEU A 120 6.26 -6.85 -9.79
C LEU A 120 5.16 -5.95 -10.36
N ASN A 121 4.42 -6.47 -11.35
CA ASN A 121 3.17 -5.87 -11.83
C ASN A 121 1.97 -6.36 -11.00
N TYR A 122 0.78 -5.85 -11.31
CA TYR A 122 -0.46 -6.27 -10.65
C TYR A 122 -0.69 -7.79 -10.65
N GLY A 123 -0.56 -8.43 -11.81
CA GLY A 123 -0.80 -9.87 -11.95
C GLY A 123 0.19 -10.72 -11.16
N ASP A 124 1.44 -10.29 -11.02
CA ASP A 124 2.43 -10.99 -10.21
C ASP A 124 2.22 -10.77 -8.72
N MET A 125 1.73 -9.59 -8.32
CA MET A 125 1.37 -9.30 -6.94
C MET A 125 0.18 -10.13 -6.45
N GLU A 126 -0.81 -10.36 -7.30
CA GLU A 126 -1.99 -11.17 -6.94
C GLU A 126 -1.65 -12.65 -6.69
N LYS A 127 -0.49 -13.13 -7.16
CA LYS A 127 -0.01 -14.50 -6.90
C LYS A 127 0.72 -14.64 -5.56
N LEU A 128 1.08 -13.53 -4.90
CA LEU A 128 1.77 -13.58 -3.61
C LEU A 128 0.81 -13.93 -2.48
N ASP A 129 1.33 -14.62 -1.47
CA ASP A 129 0.61 -14.77 -0.21
C ASP A 129 0.20 -13.38 0.34
N PRO A 130 -1.07 -13.16 0.74
CA PRO A 130 -1.54 -11.86 1.20
C PRO A 130 -0.75 -11.28 2.37
N ALA A 131 -0.28 -12.12 3.30
CA ALA A 131 0.50 -11.66 4.44
C ALA A 131 1.91 -11.23 4.01
N VAL A 132 2.54 -11.98 3.10
CA VAL A 132 3.83 -11.57 2.49
C VAL A 132 3.66 -10.26 1.73
N LYS A 133 2.63 -10.15 0.89
CA LYS A 133 2.34 -8.95 0.09
C LYS A 133 2.16 -7.71 0.98
N CYS A 134 1.28 -7.78 1.96
CA CYS A 134 1.01 -6.69 2.90
C CYS A 134 2.24 -6.35 3.75
N GLY A 135 2.97 -7.35 4.22
CA GLY A 135 4.19 -7.15 4.98
C GLY A 135 5.26 -6.41 4.17
N MET A 136 5.50 -6.84 2.93
CA MET A 136 6.46 -6.19 2.02
C MET A 136 6.05 -4.75 1.67
N TYR A 137 4.76 -4.49 1.45
CA TYR A 137 4.25 -3.13 1.26
C TYR A 137 4.67 -2.20 2.39
N ILE A 138 4.37 -2.60 3.63
CA ILE A 138 4.64 -1.79 4.81
C ILE A 138 6.13 -1.60 5.02
N THR A 139 6.94 -2.68 4.98
CA THR A 139 8.38 -2.58 5.26
C THR A 139 9.12 -1.78 4.20
N VAL A 140 8.77 -1.93 2.92
CA VAL A 140 9.41 -1.18 1.83
C VAL A 140 9.05 0.30 1.89
N PHE A 141 7.78 0.63 2.13
CA PHE A 141 7.37 2.03 2.30
C PHE A 141 8.04 2.65 3.52
N HIS A 142 8.02 1.97 4.65
CA HIS A 142 8.65 2.47 5.86
C HIS A 142 10.16 2.67 5.67
N TYR A 143 10.84 1.75 4.97
CA TYR A 143 12.26 1.89 4.65
C TYR A 143 12.53 3.19 3.88
N PHE A 144 11.84 3.41 2.75
CA PHE A 144 12.09 4.61 1.94
C PHE A 144 11.65 5.91 2.62
N MET A 145 10.65 5.87 3.51
CA MET A 145 10.19 7.04 4.22
C MET A 145 11.10 7.45 5.38
N HIS A 146 11.78 6.50 6.03
CA HIS A 146 12.42 6.72 7.34
C HIS A 146 13.87 6.28 7.47
N ALA A 147 14.32 5.30 6.68
CA ALA A 147 15.70 4.83 6.77
C ALA A 147 16.69 5.98 6.48
N ALA A 148 17.86 5.93 7.13
CA ALA A 148 18.88 6.97 7.06
C ALA A 148 18.30 8.39 7.26
N ASN A 149 17.43 8.56 8.26
CA ASN A 149 16.73 9.82 8.56
C ASN A 149 15.88 10.36 7.39
N GLY A 150 15.30 9.46 6.58
CA GLY A 150 14.45 9.81 5.45
C GLY A 150 15.20 10.26 4.20
N ALA A 151 16.47 9.87 4.05
CA ALA A 151 17.32 10.27 2.91
C ALA A 151 16.72 9.94 1.53
N TYR A 152 15.82 8.96 1.44
CA TYR A 152 15.19 8.51 0.20
C TYR A 152 13.78 9.08 -0.02
N ARG A 153 13.20 9.75 0.99
CA ARG A 153 11.77 10.08 1.06
C ARG A 153 11.27 10.86 -0.15
N GLU A 154 11.90 11.98 -0.47
CA GLU A 154 11.42 12.87 -1.53
C GLU A 154 11.44 12.20 -2.90
N LYS A 155 12.54 11.51 -3.21
CA LYS A 155 12.73 10.77 -4.47
C LYS A 155 11.74 9.61 -4.58
N PHE A 156 11.52 8.90 -3.49
CA PHE A 156 10.54 7.82 -3.42
C PHE A 156 9.11 8.34 -3.62
N VAL A 157 8.74 9.44 -2.95
CA VAL A 157 7.42 10.09 -3.14
C VAL A 157 7.23 10.54 -4.58
N LYS A 158 8.24 11.16 -5.19
CA LYS A 158 8.22 11.53 -6.62
C LYS A 158 7.96 10.29 -7.49
N HIS A 159 8.67 9.18 -7.25
CA HIS A 159 8.46 7.93 -7.99
C HIS A 159 7.03 7.38 -7.81
N ALA A 160 6.54 7.32 -6.57
CA ALA A 160 5.24 6.77 -6.24
C ALA A 160 4.10 7.57 -6.88
N LEU A 161 4.18 8.90 -6.87
CA LEU A 161 3.16 9.79 -7.46
C LEU A 161 3.15 9.76 -8.99
N LEU A 162 4.32 9.68 -9.64
CA LEU A 162 4.44 9.75 -11.11
C LEU A 162 4.17 8.42 -11.82
N GLY A 163 3.72 7.39 -11.11
CA GLY A 163 3.31 6.12 -11.72
C GLY A 163 4.37 5.03 -11.70
N GLY A 164 5.41 5.18 -10.88
CA GLY A 164 6.45 4.19 -10.72
C GLY A 164 7.15 3.86 -12.05
N LYS A 165 7.04 2.60 -12.52
CA LYS A 165 7.58 2.16 -13.83
C LYS A 165 7.03 2.89 -15.05
N ALA A 166 5.87 3.55 -14.92
CA ALA A 166 5.30 4.37 -15.98
C ALA A 166 5.85 5.81 -16.00
N ALA A 167 6.65 6.19 -14.99
CA ALA A 167 7.33 7.47 -14.95
C ALA A 167 8.50 7.50 -15.95
N ALA A 168 8.88 8.69 -16.40
CA ALA A 168 10.02 8.89 -17.28
C ALA A 168 11.37 8.52 -16.64
N GLU A 169 11.43 8.53 -15.30
CA GLU A 169 12.61 8.16 -14.50
C GLU A 169 12.24 6.98 -13.59
N ASP A 170 13.02 5.89 -13.63
CA ASP A 170 12.84 4.77 -12.71
C ASP A 170 13.36 5.09 -11.29
N LEU A 171 13.02 4.22 -10.32
CA LEU A 171 13.34 4.46 -8.92
C LEU A 171 14.86 4.52 -8.67
N GLU A 172 15.65 3.64 -9.29
CA GLU A 172 17.11 3.62 -9.10
C GLU A 172 17.76 4.90 -9.63
N SER A 173 17.28 5.42 -10.75
CA SER A 173 17.71 6.70 -11.33
C SER A 173 17.41 7.87 -10.39
N LEU A 174 16.21 7.90 -9.81
CA LEU A 174 15.82 8.94 -8.84
C LEU A 174 16.65 8.86 -7.55
N LEU A 175 16.91 7.65 -7.06
CA LEU A 175 17.67 7.41 -5.84
C LEU A 175 19.15 7.78 -6.02
N GLY A 176 19.72 7.53 -7.20
CA GLY A 176 21.15 7.62 -7.48
C GLY A 176 21.93 6.40 -6.96
N VAL A 177 21.22 5.32 -6.60
CA VAL A 177 21.77 4.08 -6.05
C VAL A 177 20.87 2.91 -6.45
N SER A 178 21.47 1.74 -6.69
CA SER A 178 20.71 0.54 -7.06
C SER A 178 19.96 -0.06 -5.87
N LEU A 179 18.80 -0.68 -6.12
CA LEU A 179 18.03 -1.41 -5.13
C LEU A 179 18.79 -2.64 -4.62
N ASP A 180 19.67 -3.22 -5.43
CA ASP A 180 20.55 -4.32 -5.01
C ASP A 180 21.55 -3.85 -3.94
N THR A 181 22.07 -2.62 -4.06
CA THR A 181 22.93 -2.00 -3.04
C THR A 181 22.18 -1.74 -1.74
N LEU A 182 20.91 -1.32 -1.82
CA LEU A 182 20.08 -1.04 -0.66
C LEU A 182 19.53 -2.30 0.02
N GLN A 183 19.65 -3.48 -0.60
CA GLN A 183 19.04 -4.72 -0.12
C GLN A 183 19.41 -5.07 1.33
N ALA A 184 20.69 -5.01 1.67
CA ALA A 184 21.16 -5.39 3.01
C ALA A 184 20.64 -4.44 4.09
N ASP A 185 20.68 -3.14 3.79
CA ASP A 185 20.19 -2.07 4.67
C ASP A 185 18.66 -2.16 4.85
N TYR A 186 17.92 -2.40 3.76
CA TYR A 186 16.49 -2.68 3.80
C TYR A 186 16.16 -3.88 4.70
N ILE A 187 16.87 -5.00 4.58
CA ILE A 187 16.60 -6.19 5.41
C ILE A 187 16.89 -5.92 6.88
N ALA A 188 17.95 -5.17 7.19
CA ALA A 188 18.26 -4.75 8.56
C ALA A 188 17.16 -3.85 9.13
N HIS A 189 16.72 -2.86 8.36
CA HIS A 189 15.61 -1.97 8.72
C HIS A 189 14.32 -2.73 8.95
N ALA A 190 13.94 -3.60 8.00
CA ALA A 190 12.72 -4.40 8.12
C ALA A 190 12.77 -5.29 9.36
N ARG A 191 13.90 -5.95 9.65
CA ARG A 191 14.06 -6.74 10.89
C ARG A 191 13.92 -5.89 12.14
N LYS A 192 14.43 -4.65 12.17
CA LYS A 192 14.23 -3.72 13.29
C LYS A 192 12.74 -3.44 13.53
N LEU A 193 11.95 -3.27 12.47
CA LEU A 193 10.50 -3.09 12.58
C LEU A 193 9.79 -4.36 13.08
N LEU A 194 10.28 -5.54 12.69
CA LEU A 194 9.67 -6.83 13.07
C LEU A 194 10.02 -7.29 14.48
N SER A 195 11.18 -6.89 14.99
CA SER A 195 11.65 -7.25 16.33
C SER A 195 10.88 -6.46 17.38
N PRO A 196 10.28 -7.08 18.41
CA PRO A 196 9.63 -6.34 19.48
C PRO A 196 10.62 -5.40 20.19
N THR A 197 10.19 -4.18 20.52
CA THR A 197 10.92 -3.32 21.45
C THR A 197 10.76 -3.92 22.85
N GLU A 198 11.88 -4.17 23.51
CA GLU A 198 11.94 -4.52 24.94
C GLU A 198 11.31 -3.44 25.82
#